data_AF-A0A971FV08-F1
#
_entry.id   AF-A0A971FV08-F1
#
_cell.length_a   1.000
_cell.length_b   1.000
_cell.length_c   1.000
_cell.angle_alpha   90.00
_cell.angle_beta   90.00
_cell.angle_gamma   90.00
#
_symmetry.space_group_name_H-M   'P 1'
#
loop_
_entity.id
_entity.type
_entity.pdbx_description
1 polymer ?
#
loop_
_entity_poly.entity_id
_entity_poly.type
_entity_poly.pdbx_seq_one_letter_code
_entity_poly.pdbx_strand_id
1 'polypeptide(L)'
;MLNVTESMILAIALSLSLVVSLTCTILLWRRIKHFKDGMGRRAPFILAGMAVMLIIFKAVRLIILFQNPINNSLVESLPPITVLMALPVTSLILLYPMEVMRPGWLKWKHTLWFAVPWLIEVIISTQMNYTHLFSVREIIYHIEKPDVWWRLIMCCVAVLVNLTIVAVPYNRWKSSASREWLWTYFAFALMQMAFCVGRIMTGNIAILLLVECGGILYISWATYAELYELIPAPRNTTKEPDVTMTKKSESVQEDAIAIWKDIEQMMEYGVFRDPALNFDKLCQMLNSNRATVQQSLRENTGVNFGDYLDRVRISHTLALLHSRADIDIASAFFEAGYRTRTIASRSFKKVTGLSPEEWKEKHKG
;
A
#
# COMPACT_ATOMS: atom_id res chain seq x y z
N MET A 1 -25.91 33.91 -19.47
CA MET A 1 -26.34 32.52 -19.70
C MET A 1 -25.20 31.50 -19.59
N LEU A 2 -23.97 31.81 -20.03
CA LEU A 2 -22.82 30.89 -19.97
C LEU A 2 -22.48 30.33 -18.57
N ASN A 3 -22.57 31.14 -17.49
CA ASN A 3 -22.22 30.67 -16.14
C ASN A 3 -23.18 29.58 -15.59
N VAL A 4 -24.46 29.60 -15.98
CA VAL A 4 -25.44 28.63 -15.48
C VAL A 4 -25.18 27.26 -16.08
N THR A 5 -24.94 27.17 -17.38
CA THR A 5 -24.61 25.91 -18.06
C THR A 5 -23.31 25.29 -17.53
N GLU A 6 -22.28 26.11 -17.31
CA GLU A 6 -21.00 25.66 -16.77
C GLU A 6 -21.10 25.15 -15.32
N SER A 7 -21.85 25.87 -14.48
CA SER A 7 -22.11 25.43 -13.09
C SER A 7 -22.90 24.12 -13.04
N MET A 8 -23.88 23.93 -13.95
CA MET A 8 -24.63 22.67 -14.05
C MET A 8 -23.74 21.50 -14.49
N ILE A 9 -22.87 21.70 -15.48
CA ILE A 9 -21.94 20.66 -15.95
C ILE A 9 -21.01 20.24 -14.81
N LEU A 10 -20.46 21.20 -14.05
CA LEU A 10 -19.62 20.89 -12.90
C LEU A 10 -20.40 20.16 -11.79
N ALA A 11 -21.65 20.57 -11.51
CA ALA A 11 -22.49 19.90 -10.53
C ALA A 11 -22.74 18.43 -10.91
N ILE A 12 -23.00 18.15 -12.19
CA ILE A 12 -23.17 16.78 -12.72
C ILE A 12 -21.87 15.99 -12.53
N ALA A 13 -20.72 16.56 -12.91
CA ALA A 13 -19.42 15.90 -12.76
C ALA A 13 -19.11 15.57 -11.29
N LEU A 14 -19.33 16.51 -10.37
CA LEU A 14 -19.15 16.30 -8.93
C LEU A 14 -20.10 15.23 -8.39
N SER A 15 -21.36 15.23 -8.84
CA SER A 15 -22.36 14.24 -8.43
C SER A 15 -21.98 12.83 -8.89
N LEU A 16 -21.56 12.67 -10.14
CA LEU A 16 -21.05 11.40 -10.65
C LEU A 16 -19.82 10.94 -9.86
N SER A 17 -18.90 11.86 -9.60
CA SER A 17 -17.68 11.62 -8.85
C SER A 17 -17.96 11.17 -7.40
N LEU A 18 -19.01 11.71 -6.77
CA LEU A 18 -19.51 11.28 -5.46
C LEU A 18 -20.04 9.84 -5.50
N VAL A 19 -20.89 9.51 -6.49
CA VAL A 19 -21.45 8.17 -6.65
C VAL A 19 -20.35 7.12 -6.84
N VAL A 20 -19.34 7.40 -7.68
CA VAL A 20 -18.20 6.48 -7.87
C VAL A 20 -17.41 6.32 -6.58
N SER A 21 -17.11 7.42 -5.88
CA SER A 21 -16.34 7.37 -4.63
C SER A 21 -17.08 6.59 -3.54
N LEU A 22 -18.40 6.75 -3.45
CA LEU A 22 -19.27 6.01 -2.53
C LEU A 22 -19.26 4.50 -2.86
N THR A 23 -19.44 4.16 -4.14
CA THR A 23 -19.41 2.77 -4.61
C THR A 23 -18.07 2.11 -4.28
N CYS A 24 -16.95 2.78 -4.57
CA CYS A 24 -15.61 2.31 -4.24
C CYS A 24 -15.44 2.10 -2.73
N THR A 25 -15.92 3.05 -1.91
CA THR A 25 -15.87 2.94 -0.45
C THR A 25 -16.62 1.71 0.05
N ILE A 26 -17.84 1.45 -0.46
CA ILE A 26 -18.65 0.28 -0.09
C ILE A 26 -17.92 -1.02 -0.45
N LEU A 27 -17.34 -1.10 -1.66
CA LEU A 27 -16.59 -2.26 -2.12
C LEU A 27 -15.36 -2.54 -1.24
N LEU A 28 -14.59 -1.49 -0.93
CA LEU A 28 -13.42 -1.59 -0.05
C LEU A 28 -13.82 -2.00 1.38
N TRP A 29 -14.94 -1.48 1.89
CA TRP A 29 -15.43 -1.81 3.23
C TRP A 29 -15.91 -3.26 3.36
N ARG A 30 -16.61 -3.77 2.34
CA ARG A 30 -16.96 -5.20 2.25
C ARG A 30 -15.72 -6.08 2.29
N ARG A 31 -14.67 -5.69 1.56
CA ARG A 31 -13.40 -6.42 1.56
C ARG A 31 -12.69 -6.38 2.90
N ILE A 32 -12.64 -5.21 3.55
CA ILE A 32 -12.07 -5.05 4.89
C ILE A 32 -12.71 -6.02 5.89
N LYS A 33 -14.03 -6.16 5.85
CA LYS A 33 -14.78 -7.06 6.73
C LYS A 33 -14.39 -8.54 6.52
N HIS A 34 -14.13 -8.95 5.29
CA HIS A 34 -13.75 -10.32 4.93
C HIS A 34 -12.34 -10.71 5.40
N PHE A 35 -11.41 -9.76 5.55
CA PHE A 35 -10.01 -10.04 5.93
C PHE A 35 -9.71 -9.88 7.42
N LYS A 36 -10.73 -9.59 8.24
CA LYS A 36 -10.59 -9.42 9.69
C LYS A 36 -10.08 -10.68 10.41
N ASP A 37 -10.09 -11.83 9.73
CA ASP A 37 -9.84 -13.16 10.32
C ASP A 37 -8.44 -13.77 10.06
N GLY A 38 -7.47 -13.08 9.43
CA GLY A 38 -6.20 -13.77 9.10
C GLY A 38 -4.89 -13.02 8.91
N MET A 39 -4.87 -11.78 8.43
CA MET A 39 -3.64 -10.96 8.29
C MET A 39 -4.06 -9.60 7.70
N GLY A 40 -4.46 -8.67 8.58
CA GLY A 40 -5.03 -7.39 8.15
C GLY A 40 -4.03 -6.48 7.45
N ARG A 41 -4.05 -6.45 6.11
CA ARG A 41 -3.39 -5.38 5.33
C ARG A 41 -4.10 -4.05 5.63
N ARG A 42 -3.31 -3.01 5.95
CA ARG A 42 -3.82 -1.65 6.26
C ARG A 42 -4.16 -0.82 5.02
N ALA A 43 -3.55 -1.13 3.87
CA ALA A 43 -3.76 -0.44 2.59
C ALA A 43 -5.25 -0.23 2.20
N PRO A 44 -6.15 -1.24 2.26
CA PRO A 44 -7.55 -1.03 1.90
C PRO A 44 -8.28 -0.10 2.88
N PHE A 45 -7.89 -0.07 4.16
CA PHE A 45 -8.44 0.89 5.12
C PHE A 45 -8.05 2.32 4.78
N ILE A 46 -6.79 2.53 4.37
CA ILE A 46 -6.29 3.85 3.98
C ILE A 46 -6.97 4.31 2.70
N LEU A 47 -7.09 3.44 1.69
CA LEU A 47 -7.79 3.77 0.44
C LEU A 47 -9.26 4.08 0.68
N ALA A 48 -9.95 3.34 1.56
CA ALA A 48 -11.32 3.64 1.95
C ALA A 48 -11.43 4.97 2.71
N GLY A 49 -10.50 5.26 3.63
CA GLY A 49 -10.44 6.55 4.32
C GLY A 49 -10.22 7.72 3.36
N MET A 50 -9.33 7.56 2.38
CA MET A 50 -9.14 8.55 1.31
C MET A 50 -10.40 8.74 0.48
N ALA A 51 -11.09 7.66 0.12
CA ALA A 51 -12.36 7.74 -0.61
C ALA A 51 -13.42 8.54 0.16
N VAL A 52 -13.52 8.33 1.48
CA VAL A 52 -14.41 9.11 2.36
C VAL A 52 -14.02 10.58 2.40
N MET A 53 -12.73 10.90 2.53
CA MET A 53 -12.27 12.30 2.49
C MET A 53 -12.64 12.96 1.16
N LEU A 54 -12.44 12.27 0.03
CA LEU A 54 -12.84 12.76 -1.29
C LEU A 54 -14.35 13.02 -1.38
N ILE A 55 -15.18 12.16 -0.77
CA ILE A 55 -16.63 12.39 -0.68
C ILE A 55 -16.93 13.68 0.08
N ILE A 56 -16.29 13.89 1.23
CA ILE A 56 -16.48 15.10 2.04
C ILE A 56 -16.09 16.35 1.25
N PHE A 57 -14.89 16.38 0.65
CA PHE A 57 -14.43 17.52 -0.14
C PHE A 57 -15.37 17.84 -1.32
N LYS A 58 -15.83 16.81 -2.04
CA LYS A 58 -16.75 16.97 -3.17
C LYS A 58 -18.14 17.43 -2.72
N ALA A 59 -18.66 16.90 -1.61
CA ALA A 59 -19.95 17.30 -1.06
C ALA A 59 -19.93 18.77 -0.61
N VAL A 60 -18.87 19.20 0.08
CA VAL A 60 -18.68 20.61 0.47
C VAL A 60 -18.62 21.49 -0.77
N ARG A 61 -17.85 21.11 -1.80
CA ARG A 61 -17.75 21.86 -3.06
C ARG A 61 -19.10 21.96 -3.78
N LEU A 62 -19.87 20.89 -3.78
CA LEU A 62 -21.21 20.85 -4.37
C LEU A 62 -22.19 21.77 -3.62
N ILE A 63 -22.15 21.79 -2.28
CA ILE A 63 -22.96 22.68 -1.45
C ILE A 63 -22.63 24.15 -1.75
N ILE A 64 -21.34 24.50 -1.82
CA ILE A 64 -20.89 25.86 -2.14
C ILE A 64 -21.39 26.28 -3.54
N LEU A 65 -21.28 25.38 -4.52
CA LEU A 65 -21.73 25.60 -5.89
C LEU A 65 -23.22 25.94 -5.96
N PHE A 66 -24.06 25.22 -5.18
CA PHE A 66 -25.50 25.45 -5.11
C PHE A 66 -25.90 26.71 -4.31
N GLN A 67 -25.12 27.07 -3.29
CA GLN A 67 -25.39 28.27 -2.50
C GLN A 67 -25.12 29.57 -3.28
N ASN A 68 -24.11 29.57 -4.17
CA ASN A 68 -23.70 30.77 -4.92
C ASN A 68 -23.53 30.52 -6.43
N PRO A 69 -24.56 30.07 -7.16
CA PRO A 69 -24.43 29.60 -8.55
C PRO A 69 -23.90 30.68 -9.52
N ILE A 70 -24.18 31.96 -9.26
CA ILE A 70 -23.86 33.08 -10.15
C ILE A 70 -22.46 33.68 -9.86
N ASN A 71 -21.99 33.60 -8.60
CA ASN A 71 -20.72 34.17 -8.13
C ASN A 71 -19.57 33.16 -8.07
N ASN A 72 -19.75 31.96 -8.62
CA ASN A 72 -18.71 30.96 -8.55
C ASN A 72 -17.50 31.39 -9.40
N SER A 73 -16.32 31.38 -8.77
CA SER A 73 -14.98 31.63 -9.31
C SER A 73 -14.52 30.58 -10.35
N LEU A 74 -15.46 30.04 -11.13
CA LEU A 74 -15.27 28.98 -12.12
C LEU A 74 -14.34 29.40 -13.25
N VAL A 75 -14.27 30.69 -13.54
CA VAL A 75 -13.42 31.28 -14.59
C VAL A 75 -12.19 31.99 -14.00
N GLU A 76 -12.13 32.15 -12.67
CA GLU A 76 -11.01 32.84 -12.03
C GLU A 76 -9.71 32.03 -12.18
N SER A 77 -8.65 32.78 -12.43
CA SER A 77 -7.28 32.34 -12.25
C SER A 77 -6.94 32.39 -10.76
N LEU A 78 -6.18 31.41 -10.28
CA LEU A 78 -5.82 31.21 -8.88
C LEU A 78 -7.03 31.20 -7.91
N PRO A 79 -8.12 30.44 -8.16
CA PRO A 79 -9.34 30.54 -7.36
C PRO A 79 -9.10 30.03 -5.93
N PRO A 80 -9.52 30.77 -4.88
CA PRO A 80 -9.32 30.39 -3.48
C PRO A 80 -9.86 28.99 -3.16
N ILE A 81 -11.09 28.70 -3.62
CA ILE A 81 -11.77 27.42 -3.39
C ILE A 81 -11.02 26.27 -4.05
N THR A 82 -10.43 26.49 -5.24
CA THR A 82 -9.69 25.43 -5.94
C THR A 82 -8.36 25.15 -5.26
N VAL A 83 -7.66 26.19 -4.79
CA VAL A 83 -6.44 26.05 -3.99
C VAL A 83 -6.74 25.26 -2.72
N LEU A 84 -7.73 25.72 -1.94
CA LEU A 84 -8.15 25.14 -0.67
C LEU A 84 -8.63 23.68 -0.76
N MET A 85 -9.33 23.32 -1.85
CA MET A 85 -10.00 22.01 -1.93
C MET A 85 -9.25 21.03 -2.84
N ALA A 86 -8.66 21.48 -3.95
CA ALA A 86 -8.07 20.58 -4.95
C ALA A 86 -6.62 20.19 -4.63
N LEU A 87 -5.80 21.09 -4.07
CA LEU A 87 -4.40 20.80 -3.74
C LEU A 87 -4.24 19.77 -2.61
N PRO A 88 -5.02 19.81 -1.52
CA PRO A 88 -4.98 18.75 -0.52
C PRO A 88 -5.42 17.41 -1.13
N VAL A 89 -6.46 17.43 -1.98
CA VAL A 89 -7.00 16.22 -2.62
C VAL A 89 -5.99 15.53 -3.51
N THR A 90 -5.27 16.26 -4.36
CA THR A 90 -4.22 15.67 -5.23
C THR A 90 -3.05 15.13 -4.41
N SER A 91 -2.79 15.71 -3.24
CA SER A 91 -1.73 15.24 -2.35
C SER A 91 -2.16 14.02 -1.52
N LEU A 92 -3.41 13.94 -1.10
CA LEU A 92 -3.96 12.78 -0.39
C LEU A 92 -3.86 11.50 -1.21
N ILE A 93 -3.97 11.60 -2.54
CA ILE A 93 -3.78 10.48 -3.48
C ILE A 93 -2.49 9.72 -3.12
N LEU A 94 -1.39 10.42 -2.82
CA LEU A 94 -0.08 9.84 -2.49
C LEU A 94 -0.05 8.94 -1.24
N LEU A 95 -1.03 9.00 -0.35
CA LEU A 95 -1.04 8.21 0.89
C LEU A 95 -1.18 6.70 0.64
N TYR A 96 -2.03 6.32 -0.33
CA TYR A 96 -2.27 4.94 -0.69
C TYR A 96 -1.01 4.19 -1.16
N PRO A 97 -0.28 4.63 -2.21
CA PRO A 97 0.90 3.93 -2.70
C PRO A 97 2.01 3.90 -1.64
N MET A 98 2.12 4.93 -0.78
CA MET A 98 3.11 4.98 0.28
C MET A 98 2.91 3.84 1.29
N GLU A 99 1.66 3.55 1.67
CA GLU A 99 1.36 2.40 2.52
C GLU A 99 1.56 1.06 1.78
N VAL A 100 1.18 0.99 0.49
CA VAL A 100 1.37 -0.23 -0.32
C VAL A 100 2.85 -0.59 -0.46
N MET A 101 3.73 0.41 -0.64
CA MET A 101 5.17 0.21 -0.77
C MET A 101 5.86 -0.09 0.56
N ARG A 102 5.42 0.54 1.66
CA ARG A 102 6.00 0.37 2.99
C ARG A 102 4.87 0.18 4.01
N PRO A 103 4.35 -1.05 4.16
CA PRO A 103 3.27 -1.30 5.10
C PRO A 103 3.67 -0.89 6.52
N GLY A 104 2.83 -0.07 7.16
CA GLY A 104 3.10 0.50 8.48
C GLY A 104 4.00 1.74 8.51
N TRP A 105 4.34 2.32 7.35
CA TRP A 105 5.02 3.61 7.28
C TRP A 105 4.10 4.75 7.71
N LEU A 106 2.82 4.70 7.33
CA LEU A 106 1.81 5.70 7.68
C LEU A 106 1.35 5.56 9.15
N LYS A 107 2.29 5.74 10.07
CA LYS A 107 2.01 5.93 11.50
C LYS A 107 1.43 7.32 11.72
N TRP A 108 0.68 7.49 12.81
CA TRP A 108 0.07 8.76 13.21
C TRP A 108 1.00 9.97 13.06
N LYS A 109 2.28 9.85 13.47
CA LYS A 109 3.28 10.93 13.33
C LYS A 109 3.49 11.39 11.88
N HIS A 110 3.61 10.45 10.93
CA HIS A 110 3.83 10.77 9.51
C HIS A 110 2.54 11.27 8.85
N THR A 111 1.39 10.69 9.20
CA THR A 111 0.07 11.16 8.73
C THR A 111 -0.17 12.61 9.17
N LEU A 112 0.13 12.92 10.43
CA LEU A 112 -0.02 14.25 10.98
C LEU A 112 0.89 15.24 10.24
N TRP A 113 2.17 14.90 10.06
CA TRP A 113 3.12 15.75 9.34
C TRP A 113 2.70 16.01 7.89
N PHE A 114 2.11 15.02 7.21
CA PHE A 114 1.55 15.19 5.88
C PHE A 114 0.29 16.08 5.86
N ALA A 115 -0.51 16.07 6.93
CA ALA A 115 -1.72 16.86 7.06
C ALA A 115 -1.47 18.32 7.46
N VAL A 116 -0.37 18.61 8.17
CA VAL A 116 -0.07 19.96 8.71
C VAL A 116 -0.14 21.07 7.66
N PRO A 117 0.50 20.98 6.47
CA PRO A 117 0.45 22.05 5.47
C PRO A 117 -0.98 22.39 5.04
N TRP A 118 -1.83 21.38 4.91
CA TRP A 118 -3.24 21.53 4.50
C TRP A 118 -4.11 22.09 5.63
N LEU A 119 -3.81 21.75 6.88
CA LEU A 119 -4.50 22.36 8.04
C LEU A 119 -4.15 23.85 8.16
N ILE A 120 -2.87 24.20 7.96
CA ILE A 120 -2.41 25.59 7.94
C ILE A 120 -3.09 26.36 6.81
N GLU A 121 -3.19 25.76 5.62
CA GLU A 121 -3.92 26.33 4.48
C GLU A 121 -5.35 26.69 4.84
N VAL A 122 -6.11 25.76 5.43
CA VAL A 122 -7.50 26.01 5.82
C VAL A 122 -7.62 27.17 6.79
N ILE A 123 -6.78 27.20 7.84
CA ILE A 123 -6.81 28.25 8.87
C ILE A 123 -6.52 29.61 8.25
N ILE A 124 -5.42 29.75 7.49
CA ILE A 124 -5.01 31.03 6.92
C ILE A 124 -5.99 31.49 5.84
N SER A 125 -6.48 30.57 5.02
CA SER A 125 -7.47 30.84 3.97
C SER A 125 -8.78 31.42 4.54
N THR A 126 -9.21 31.01 5.74
CA THR A 126 -10.45 31.55 6.33
C THR A 126 -10.32 32.99 6.85
N GLN A 127 -9.11 33.53 6.98
CA GLN A 127 -8.85 34.85 7.55
C GLN A 127 -8.54 35.93 6.50
N MET A 128 -8.41 35.54 5.24
CA MET A 128 -7.97 36.44 4.16
C MET A 128 -9.14 37.01 3.36
N ASN A 129 -9.01 38.27 2.94
CA ASN A 129 -9.86 38.87 1.93
C ASN A 129 -9.29 38.56 0.54
N TYR A 130 -10.07 37.86 -0.28
CA TYR A 130 -9.60 37.34 -1.55
C TYR A 130 -9.69 38.35 -2.69
N THR A 131 -8.57 38.55 -3.38
CA THR A 131 -8.56 39.25 -4.66
C THR A 131 -9.08 38.32 -5.76
N HIS A 132 -10.02 38.82 -6.55
CA HIS A 132 -10.51 38.17 -7.76
C HIS A 132 -9.51 38.41 -8.90
N LEU A 133 -9.09 37.32 -9.55
CA LEU A 133 -8.07 37.34 -10.59
C LEU A 133 -8.60 36.56 -11.78
N PHE A 134 -8.60 37.13 -12.97
CA PHE A 134 -9.12 36.49 -14.18
C PHE A 134 -8.02 36.08 -15.16
N SER A 135 -6.80 36.60 -14.99
CA SER A 135 -5.68 36.32 -15.88
C SER A 135 -4.33 36.25 -15.17
N VAL A 136 -3.36 35.56 -15.78
CA VAL A 136 -1.97 35.50 -15.27
C VAL A 136 -1.33 36.89 -15.16
N ARG A 137 -1.71 37.83 -16.03
CA ARG A 137 -1.21 39.22 -15.96
C ARG A 137 -1.69 39.92 -14.69
N GLU A 138 -2.93 39.68 -14.28
CA GLU A 138 -3.48 40.24 -13.03
C GLU A 138 -2.82 39.63 -11.80
N ILE A 139 -2.36 38.38 -11.85
CA ILE A 139 -1.57 37.76 -10.78
C ILE A 139 -0.27 38.56 -10.58
N ILE A 140 0.42 38.90 -11.66
CA ILE A 140 1.66 39.69 -11.61
C ILE A 140 1.38 41.11 -11.11
N TYR A 141 0.29 41.73 -11.57
CA TYR A 141 -0.08 43.08 -11.14
C TYR A 141 -0.42 43.15 -9.64
N HIS A 142 -1.09 42.13 -9.11
CA HIS A 142 -1.49 42.06 -7.70
C HIS A 142 -0.50 41.28 -6.82
N ILE A 143 0.72 41.08 -7.28
CA ILE A 143 1.71 40.27 -6.56
C ILE A 143 2.07 40.85 -5.19
N GLU A 144 1.85 42.14 -4.95
CA GLU A 144 2.11 42.75 -3.64
C GLU A 144 1.11 42.31 -2.57
N LYS A 145 -0.04 41.76 -2.96
CA LYS A 145 -1.07 41.37 -2.01
C LYS A 145 -0.75 40.04 -1.31
N PRO A 146 -0.97 39.94 0.01
CA PRO A 146 -0.60 38.75 0.79
C PRO A 146 -1.42 37.51 0.40
N ASP A 147 -2.66 37.68 -0.07
CA ASP A 147 -3.51 36.56 -0.47
C ASP A 147 -3.02 35.89 -1.76
N VAL A 148 -2.46 36.68 -2.68
CA VAL A 148 -1.88 36.17 -3.94
C VAL A 148 -0.61 35.37 -3.65
N TRP A 149 0.28 35.91 -2.81
CA TRP A 149 1.48 35.20 -2.35
C TRP A 149 1.14 33.88 -1.68
N TRP A 150 0.16 33.88 -0.77
CA TRP A 150 -0.24 32.68 -0.06
C TRP A 150 -0.68 31.56 -1.01
N ARG A 151 -1.54 31.87 -1.98
CA ARG A 151 -2.02 30.90 -2.98
C ARG A 151 -0.88 30.36 -3.85
N LEU A 152 0.08 31.21 -4.25
CA LEU A 152 1.26 30.80 -5.01
C LEU A 152 2.17 29.88 -4.20
N ILE A 153 2.43 30.20 -2.94
CA ILE A 153 3.22 29.37 -2.02
C ILE A 153 2.56 27.98 -1.89
N MET A 154 1.24 27.92 -1.65
CA MET A 154 0.54 26.65 -1.52
C MET A 154 0.57 25.83 -2.81
N CYS A 155 0.49 26.48 -3.98
CA CYS A 155 0.71 25.79 -5.26
C CYS A 155 2.12 25.19 -5.36
N CYS A 156 3.15 25.94 -4.98
CA CYS A 156 4.53 25.44 -4.95
C CYS A 156 4.69 24.28 -3.97
N VAL A 157 4.14 24.39 -2.76
CA VAL A 157 4.15 23.31 -1.75
C VAL A 157 3.48 22.05 -2.31
N ALA A 158 2.33 22.18 -2.94
CA ALA A 158 1.61 21.04 -3.53
C ALA A 158 2.45 20.33 -4.60
N VAL A 159 3.09 21.09 -5.50
CA VAL A 159 4.02 20.55 -6.51
C VAL A 159 5.19 19.84 -5.84
N LEU A 160 5.84 20.45 -4.84
CA LEU A 160 6.97 19.84 -4.13
C LEU A 160 6.57 18.53 -3.43
N VAL A 161 5.42 18.50 -2.77
CA VAL A 161 4.88 17.29 -2.12
C VAL A 161 4.68 16.16 -3.14
N ASN A 162 4.15 16.47 -4.33
CA ASN A 162 3.95 15.48 -5.38
C ASN A 162 5.24 15.07 -6.08
N LEU A 163 6.25 15.95 -6.14
CA LEU A 163 7.58 15.60 -6.65
C LEU A 163 8.35 14.65 -5.72
N THR A 164 8.04 14.62 -4.42
CA THR A 164 8.64 13.62 -3.50
C THR A 164 8.40 12.18 -3.99
N ILE A 165 7.35 11.98 -4.78
CA ILE A 165 7.01 10.69 -5.36
C ILE A 165 8.06 10.16 -6.34
N VAL A 166 8.78 11.04 -7.05
CA VAL A 166 9.86 10.68 -7.98
C VAL A 166 11.09 10.14 -7.23
N ALA A 167 11.28 10.54 -5.97
CA ALA A 167 12.36 10.03 -5.13
C ALA A 167 12.06 8.64 -4.52
N VAL A 168 10.79 8.24 -4.45
CA VAL A 168 10.37 6.94 -3.91
C VAL A 168 10.87 5.72 -4.70
N PRO A 169 10.81 5.67 -6.05
CA PRO A 169 11.34 4.55 -6.83
C PRO A 169 12.86 4.42 -6.75
N TYR A 170 13.60 5.47 -6.35
CA TYR A 170 15.05 5.37 -6.13
C TYR A 170 15.39 4.50 -4.91
N ASN A 171 14.47 4.39 -3.93
CA ASN A 171 14.68 3.66 -2.67
C ASN A 171 13.96 2.29 -2.61
N ARG A 172 13.88 1.63 -3.77
CA ARG A 172 12.99 0.49 -4.14
C ARG A 172 13.28 -0.88 -3.51
N TRP A 173 14.33 -1.05 -2.72
CA TRP A 173 14.80 -2.37 -2.26
C TRP A 173 13.93 -3.07 -1.20
N LYS A 174 12.77 -2.51 -0.83
CA LYS A 174 11.85 -3.07 0.19
C LYS A 174 10.37 -3.10 -0.23
N SER A 175 10.03 -2.77 -1.48
CA SER A 175 8.62 -2.62 -1.91
C SER A 175 7.99 -3.97 -2.29
N SER A 176 6.73 -4.17 -1.89
CA SER A 176 5.90 -5.32 -2.31
C SER A 176 5.19 -5.13 -3.65
N ALA A 177 5.20 -3.92 -4.22
CA ALA A 177 4.49 -3.59 -5.47
C ALA A 177 5.39 -3.76 -6.72
N SER A 178 4.78 -4.15 -7.85
CA SER A 178 5.49 -4.28 -9.13
C SER A 178 5.95 -2.92 -9.66
N ARG A 179 7.03 -2.92 -10.46
CA ARG A 179 7.59 -1.71 -11.06
C ARG A 179 6.58 -1.01 -11.96
N GLU A 180 5.81 -1.78 -12.73
CA GLU A 180 4.80 -1.26 -13.66
C GLU A 180 3.68 -0.53 -12.92
N TRP A 181 3.12 -1.15 -11.87
CA TRP A 181 2.08 -0.54 -11.03
C TRP A 181 2.55 0.78 -10.40
N LEU A 182 3.83 0.84 -10.02
CA LEU A 182 4.38 2.03 -9.40
C LEU A 182 4.56 3.18 -10.41
N TRP A 183 5.00 2.88 -11.63
CA TRP A 183 5.15 3.90 -12.69
C TRP A 183 3.81 4.41 -13.20
N THR A 184 2.81 3.53 -13.36
CA THR A 184 1.45 3.96 -13.73
C THR A 184 0.89 4.91 -12.68
N TYR A 185 1.10 4.59 -11.40
CA TYR A 185 0.73 5.45 -10.30
C TYR A 185 1.39 6.84 -10.37
N PHE A 186 2.72 6.89 -10.53
CA PHE A 186 3.46 8.17 -10.56
C PHE A 186 3.06 9.03 -11.74
N ALA A 187 2.90 8.42 -12.92
CA ALA A 187 2.42 9.12 -14.10
C ALA A 187 1.04 9.73 -13.83
N PHE A 188 0.15 8.98 -13.16
CA PHE A 188 -1.18 9.46 -12.81
C PHE A 188 -1.14 10.66 -11.84
N ALA A 189 -0.37 10.55 -10.76
CA ALA A 189 -0.25 11.62 -9.77
C ALA A 189 0.34 12.91 -10.37
N LEU A 190 1.39 12.79 -11.20
CA LEU A 190 2.00 13.93 -11.89
C LEU A 190 1.06 14.56 -12.92
N MET A 191 0.34 13.74 -13.69
CA MET A 191 -0.67 14.21 -14.64
C MET A 191 -1.78 15.00 -13.93
N GLN A 192 -2.29 14.50 -12.81
CA GLN A 192 -3.32 15.18 -12.03
C GLN A 192 -2.82 16.48 -11.40
N MET A 193 -1.58 16.50 -10.91
CA MET A 193 -0.96 17.72 -10.42
C MET A 193 -0.84 18.76 -11.56
N ALA A 194 -0.37 18.34 -12.74
CA ALA A 194 -0.23 19.22 -13.90
C ALA A 194 -1.58 19.81 -14.34
N PHE A 195 -2.66 19.02 -14.39
CA PHE A 195 -3.99 19.53 -14.70
C PHE A 195 -4.53 20.46 -13.61
N CYS A 196 -4.27 20.16 -12.32
CA CYS A 196 -4.67 21.05 -11.23
C CYS A 196 -3.98 22.41 -11.34
N VAL A 197 -2.66 22.44 -11.53
CA VAL A 197 -1.90 23.68 -11.76
C VAL A 197 -2.37 24.40 -13.03
N GLY A 198 -2.60 23.66 -14.12
CA GLY A 198 -3.12 24.22 -15.37
C GLY A 198 -4.48 24.89 -15.18
N ARG A 199 -5.40 24.27 -14.42
CA ARG A 199 -6.68 24.88 -14.06
C ARG A 199 -6.49 26.14 -13.23
N ILE A 200 -5.61 26.08 -12.23
CA ILE A 200 -5.34 27.23 -11.35
C ILE A 200 -4.79 28.39 -12.18
N MET A 201 -3.89 28.17 -13.14
CA MET A 201 -3.29 29.27 -13.91
C MET A 201 -4.19 29.85 -15.01
N THR A 202 -5.02 29.01 -15.65
CA THR A 202 -5.79 29.41 -16.84
C THR A 202 -7.23 29.80 -16.55
N GLY A 203 -7.77 29.43 -15.38
CA GLY A 203 -9.21 29.62 -15.11
C GLY A 203 -10.13 28.67 -15.89
N ASN A 204 -9.60 27.83 -16.80
CA ASN A 204 -10.42 27.11 -17.76
C ASN A 204 -11.19 25.94 -17.13
N ILE A 205 -12.52 26.00 -17.17
CA ILE A 205 -13.41 24.97 -16.61
C ILE A 205 -13.23 23.59 -17.26
N ALA A 206 -12.85 23.50 -18.54
CA ALA A 206 -12.61 22.22 -19.19
C ALA A 206 -11.47 21.45 -18.50
N ILE A 207 -10.42 22.15 -18.08
CA ILE A 207 -9.31 21.54 -17.33
C ILE A 207 -9.79 21.08 -15.95
N LEU A 208 -10.71 21.83 -15.32
CA LEU A 208 -11.32 21.40 -14.07
C LEU A 208 -12.08 20.07 -14.22
N LEU A 209 -12.84 19.91 -15.31
CA LEU A 209 -13.52 18.66 -15.60
C LEU A 209 -12.54 17.51 -15.85
N LEU A 210 -11.40 17.78 -16.50
CA LEU A 210 -10.34 16.78 -16.66
C LEU A 210 -9.75 16.34 -15.32
N VAL A 211 -9.55 17.27 -14.37
CA VAL A 211 -9.10 16.94 -13.01
C VAL A 211 -10.11 16.01 -12.31
N GLU A 212 -11.41 16.32 -12.41
CA GLU A 212 -12.47 15.51 -11.80
C GLU A 212 -12.57 14.12 -12.45
N CYS A 213 -12.57 14.04 -13.78
CA CYS A 213 -12.56 12.78 -14.51
C CYS A 213 -11.32 11.94 -14.18
N GLY A 214 -10.15 12.56 -14.09
CA GLY A 214 -8.94 11.90 -13.61
C GLY A 214 -9.11 11.35 -12.19
N GLY A 215 -9.72 12.11 -11.28
CA GLY A 215 -9.96 11.66 -9.91
C GLY A 215 -10.85 10.40 -9.86
N ILE A 216 -11.85 10.33 -10.73
CA ILE A 216 -12.74 9.18 -10.91
C ILE A 216 -11.98 7.97 -11.45
N LEU A 217 -11.19 8.17 -12.52
CA LEU A 217 -10.40 7.11 -13.12
C LEU A 217 -9.38 6.55 -12.12
N TYR A 218 -8.73 7.43 -11.37
CA TYR A 218 -7.79 7.06 -10.32
C TYR A 218 -8.44 6.16 -9.27
N ILE A 219 -9.52 6.62 -8.65
CA ILE A 219 -10.10 5.89 -7.52
C ILE A 219 -10.70 4.56 -7.98
N SER A 220 -11.25 4.53 -9.19
CA SER A 220 -11.76 3.30 -9.81
C SER A 220 -10.62 2.32 -10.10
N TRP A 221 -9.53 2.79 -10.72
CA TRP A 221 -8.34 1.98 -11.00
C TRP A 221 -7.66 1.51 -9.71
N ALA A 222 -7.47 2.39 -8.72
CA ALA A 222 -6.88 2.05 -7.43
C ALA A 222 -7.73 1.05 -6.67
N THR A 223 -9.06 1.20 -6.69
CA THR A 223 -10.00 0.25 -6.08
C THR A 223 -9.95 -1.09 -6.80
N TYR A 224 -9.93 -1.09 -8.13
CA TYR A 224 -9.79 -2.31 -8.93
C TYR A 224 -8.46 -3.01 -8.63
N ALA A 225 -7.34 -2.28 -8.66
CA ALA A 225 -6.02 -2.81 -8.36
C ALA A 225 -5.97 -3.37 -6.93
N GLU A 226 -6.54 -2.66 -5.94
CA GLU A 226 -6.65 -3.16 -4.57
C GLU A 226 -7.46 -4.47 -4.56
N LEU A 227 -8.68 -4.47 -5.13
CA LEU A 227 -9.60 -5.60 -5.12
C LEU A 227 -9.12 -6.82 -5.90
N TYR A 228 -8.40 -6.67 -7.02
CA TYR A 228 -8.10 -7.73 -7.98
C TYR A 228 -6.60 -8.01 -8.16
N GLU A 229 -5.77 -6.98 -8.30
CA GLU A 229 -4.32 -7.13 -8.53
C GLU A 229 -3.53 -7.35 -7.23
N LEU A 230 -3.97 -6.71 -6.15
CA LEU A 230 -3.40 -6.82 -4.81
C LEU A 230 -4.12 -7.87 -3.96
N ILE A 231 -5.08 -8.62 -4.54
CA ILE A 231 -5.35 -9.98 -4.03
C ILE A 231 -3.97 -10.65 -4.01
N PRO A 232 -3.39 -11.03 -2.85
CA PRO A 232 -2.54 -12.20 -2.92
C PRO A 232 -3.51 -13.26 -3.40
N ALA A 233 -3.52 -13.56 -4.72
CA ALA A 233 -4.33 -14.61 -5.33
C ALA A 233 -4.46 -15.65 -4.24
N PRO A 234 -5.70 -16.01 -3.82
CA PRO A 234 -5.88 -16.85 -2.64
C PRO A 234 -4.74 -17.83 -2.69
N ARG A 235 -3.96 -17.94 -1.62
CA ARG A 235 -3.15 -19.14 -1.48
C ARG A 235 -4.19 -20.27 -1.40
N ASN A 236 -4.84 -20.64 -2.51
CA ASN A 236 -4.44 -21.79 -3.29
C ASN A 236 -3.08 -22.24 -2.74
N THR A 237 -3.13 -22.98 -1.63
CA THR A 237 -2.93 -24.42 -1.77
C THR A 237 -3.21 -24.78 -3.22
N THR A 238 -2.13 -24.80 -4.00
CA THR A 238 -2.08 -25.00 -5.43
C THR A 238 -3.30 -25.80 -5.89
N LYS A 239 -4.32 -25.15 -6.44
CA LYS A 239 -4.97 -25.73 -7.60
C LYS A 239 -4.00 -25.38 -8.70
N GLU A 240 -3.10 -26.34 -8.94
CA GLU A 240 -2.39 -26.44 -10.20
C GLU A 240 -3.39 -26.30 -11.36
N PRO A 241 -2.94 -25.84 -12.53
CA PRO A 241 -3.77 -25.93 -13.73
C PRO A 241 -4.37 -27.33 -13.81
N ASP A 242 -5.67 -27.40 -14.09
CA ASP A 242 -6.34 -28.59 -14.57
C ASP A 242 -5.68 -28.99 -15.89
N VAL A 243 -4.50 -29.61 -15.78
CA VAL A 243 -3.92 -30.44 -16.81
C VAL A 243 -4.61 -31.77 -16.60
N THR A 244 -5.70 -31.92 -17.34
CA THR A 244 -6.24 -33.19 -17.84
C THR A 244 -5.72 -34.39 -17.07
N MET A 245 -6.46 -34.78 -16.03
CA MET A 245 -6.34 -36.12 -15.48
C MET A 245 -6.75 -37.12 -16.56
N THR A 246 -5.76 -37.64 -17.26
CA THR A 246 -5.85 -38.94 -17.89
C THR A 246 -4.57 -39.72 -17.59
N LYS A 247 -4.70 -40.61 -16.60
CA LYS A 247 -4.01 -41.92 -16.49
C LYS A 247 -2.62 -41.96 -15.83
N LYS A 248 -2.58 -42.05 -14.48
CA LYS A 248 -1.63 -42.91 -13.71
C LYS A 248 -1.91 -42.81 -12.20
N SER A 249 -2.72 -43.70 -11.63
CA SER A 249 -3.07 -43.69 -10.20
C SER A 249 -2.28 -44.70 -9.34
N GLU A 250 -1.19 -45.28 -9.85
CA GLU A 250 -0.42 -46.28 -9.08
C GLU A 250 1.07 -45.93 -8.92
N SER A 251 1.68 -45.10 -9.78
CA SER A 251 3.13 -44.79 -9.68
C SER A 251 3.50 -43.58 -8.82
N VAL A 252 2.53 -42.76 -8.39
CA VAL A 252 2.81 -41.48 -7.69
C VAL A 252 3.07 -41.66 -6.19
N GLN A 253 2.57 -42.76 -5.61
CA GLN A 253 2.63 -42.97 -4.16
C GLN A 253 4.02 -43.46 -3.70
N GLU A 254 4.74 -44.21 -4.54
CA GLU A 254 6.14 -44.60 -4.28
C GLU A 254 7.09 -43.39 -4.36
N ASP A 255 6.89 -42.49 -5.33
CA ASP A 255 7.72 -41.29 -5.50
C ASP A 255 7.58 -40.30 -4.33
N ALA A 256 6.37 -40.14 -3.77
CA ALA A 256 6.12 -39.23 -2.65
C ALA A 256 6.77 -39.71 -1.33
N ILE A 257 6.83 -41.02 -1.11
CA ILE A 257 7.48 -41.64 0.06
C ILE A 257 9.01 -41.51 -0.07
N ALA A 258 9.57 -41.73 -1.26
CA ALA A 258 11.00 -41.55 -1.51
C ALA A 258 11.45 -40.11 -1.27
N ILE A 259 10.67 -39.13 -1.76
CA ILE A 259 10.97 -37.69 -1.58
C ILE A 259 10.97 -37.27 -0.11
N TRP A 260 10.08 -37.83 0.72
CA TRP A 260 10.08 -37.51 2.15
C TRP A 260 11.36 -37.98 2.83
N LYS A 261 11.79 -39.20 2.52
CA LYS A 261 13.02 -39.78 3.06
C LYS A 261 14.25 -38.94 2.67
N ASP A 262 14.29 -38.44 1.44
CA ASP A 262 15.35 -37.54 0.99
C ASP A 262 15.32 -36.20 1.74
N ILE A 263 14.13 -35.63 1.99
CA ILE A 263 13.98 -34.41 2.81
C ILE A 263 14.51 -34.64 4.23
N GLU A 264 14.12 -35.73 4.89
CA GLU A 264 14.60 -36.06 6.24
C GLU A 264 16.12 -36.20 6.26
N GLN A 265 16.67 -36.96 5.31
CA GLN A 265 18.11 -37.19 5.21
C GLN A 265 18.88 -35.88 4.98
N MET A 266 18.38 -34.99 4.11
CA MET A 266 18.98 -33.67 3.89
C MET A 266 18.95 -32.80 5.15
N MET A 267 17.86 -32.85 5.92
CA MET A 267 17.77 -32.13 7.19
C MET A 267 18.75 -32.71 8.21
N GLU A 268 18.89 -34.03 8.29
CA GLU A 268 19.85 -34.69 9.17
C GLU A 268 21.30 -34.32 8.84
N TYR A 269 21.65 -34.22 7.55
CA TYR A 269 22.96 -33.73 7.09
C TYR A 269 23.20 -32.23 7.32
N GLY A 270 22.23 -31.50 7.89
CA GLY A 270 22.43 -30.12 8.31
C GLY A 270 22.15 -29.08 7.23
N VAL A 271 21.43 -29.42 6.15
CA VAL A 271 21.03 -28.46 5.11
C VAL A 271 20.24 -27.28 5.71
N PHE A 272 19.50 -27.50 6.81
CA PHE A 272 18.80 -26.45 7.54
C PHE A 272 19.70 -25.32 8.04
N ARG A 273 21.00 -25.54 8.22
CA ARG A 273 21.96 -24.53 8.68
C ARG A 273 22.26 -23.47 7.63
N ASP A 274 21.93 -23.70 6.36
CA ASP A 274 22.11 -22.71 5.31
C ASP A 274 21.08 -21.56 5.45
N PRO A 275 21.51 -20.30 5.70
CA PRO A 275 20.61 -19.17 5.81
C PRO A 275 19.91 -18.81 4.49
N ALA A 276 20.36 -19.33 3.35
CA ALA A 276 19.72 -19.18 2.05
C ALA A 276 18.76 -20.31 1.68
N LEU A 277 18.57 -21.31 2.55
CA LEU A 277 17.59 -22.36 2.32
C LEU A 277 16.17 -21.80 2.29
N ASN A 278 15.52 -21.99 1.15
CA ASN A 278 14.11 -21.71 0.93
C ASN A 278 13.48 -22.90 0.19
N PHE A 279 12.15 -22.90 0.05
CA PHE A 279 11.43 -24.01 -0.58
C PHE A 279 11.89 -24.28 -2.02
N ASP A 280 12.23 -23.23 -2.75
CA ASP A 280 12.67 -23.32 -4.15
C ASP A 280 14.03 -24.01 -4.25
N LYS A 281 14.95 -23.68 -3.34
CA LYS A 281 16.26 -24.31 -3.21
C LYS A 281 16.13 -25.77 -2.79
N LEU A 282 15.18 -26.10 -1.91
CA LEU A 282 14.88 -27.51 -1.56
C LEU A 282 14.41 -28.30 -2.80
N CYS A 283 13.48 -27.75 -3.58
CA CYS A 283 12.98 -28.42 -4.79
C CYS A 283 14.10 -28.65 -5.82
N GLN A 284 15.00 -27.67 -5.97
CA GLN A 284 16.18 -27.80 -6.84
C GLN A 284 17.13 -28.89 -6.35
N MET A 285 17.38 -28.98 -5.04
CA MET A 285 18.25 -30.00 -4.47
C MET A 285 17.66 -31.42 -4.59
N LEU A 286 16.34 -31.55 -4.53
CA LEU A 286 15.61 -32.81 -4.70
C LEU A 286 15.34 -33.16 -6.18
N ASN A 287 15.77 -32.30 -7.12
CA ASN A 287 15.48 -32.42 -8.54
C ASN A 287 13.98 -32.73 -8.83
N SER A 288 13.08 -32.12 -8.06
CA SER A 288 11.66 -32.45 -8.03
C SER A 288 10.81 -31.19 -8.20
N ASN A 289 9.59 -31.37 -8.73
CA ASN A 289 8.67 -30.25 -8.88
C ASN A 289 8.11 -29.80 -7.51
N ARG A 290 7.64 -28.55 -7.44
CA ARG A 290 7.12 -27.96 -6.20
C ARG A 290 5.91 -28.71 -5.64
N ALA A 291 5.02 -29.22 -6.50
CA ALA A 291 3.79 -29.85 -6.06
C ALA A 291 4.05 -31.18 -5.35
N THR A 292 4.89 -32.04 -5.93
CA THR A 292 5.27 -33.32 -5.35
C THR A 292 5.99 -33.14 -4.01
N VAL A 293 6.95 -32.19 -3.93
CA VAL A 293 7.65 -31.89 -2.67
C VAL A 293 6.69 -31.30 -1.62
N GLN A 294 5.80 -30.40 -2.02
CA GLN A 294 4.82 -29.77 -1.12
C GLN A 294 3.77 -30.76 -0.61
N GLN A 295 3.36 -31.71 -1.45
CA GLN A 295 2.45 -32.79 -1.14
C GLN A 295 3.09 -33.75 -0.15
N SER A 296 4.27 -34.29 -0.48
CA SER A 296 5.04 -35.20 0.39
C SER A 296 5.30 -34.57 1.78
N LEU A 297 5.70 -33.30 1.83
CA LEU A 297 5.92 -32.60 3.10
C LEU A 297 4.63 -32.42 3.91
N ARG A 298 3.49 -32.13 3.27
CA ARG A 298 2.21 -31.96 3.97
C ARG A 298 1.65 -33.28 4.49
N GLU A 299 1.77 -34.34 3.71
CA GLU A 299 1.29 -35.68 4.09
C GLU A 299 2.05 -36.20 5.32
N ASN A 300 3.35 -35.92 5.42
CA ASN A 300 4.18 -36.39 6.54
C ASN A 300 4.20 -35.45 7.76
N THR A 301 4.10 -34.13 7.56
CA THR A 301 4.28 -33.15 8.67
C THR A 301 3.01 -32.40 9.06
N GLY A 302 2.01 -32.36 8.18
CA GLY A 302 0.79 -31.55 8.34
C GLY A 302 1.02 -30.03 8.28
N VAL A 303 2.25 -29.56 8.08
CA VAL A 303 2.60 -28.13 8.08
C VAL A 303 3.24 -27.69 6.76
N ASN A 304 3.47 -26.38 6.60
CA ASN A 304 4.21 -25.88 5.44
C ASN A 304 5.74 -25.98 5.68
N PHE A 305 6.52 -25.87 4.60
CA PHE A 305 7.98 -25.99 4.68
C PHE A 305 8.64 -24.99 5.63
N GLY A 306 8.15 -23.74 5.69
CA GLY A 306 8.72 -22.73 6.58
C GLY A 306 8.54 -23.09 8.06
N ASP A 307 7.35 -23.59 8.42
CA ASP A 307 7.06 -24.05 9.77
C ASP A 307 7.83 -25.34 10.12
N TYR A 308 7.99 -26.25 9.15
CA TYR A 308 8.83 -27.43 9.32
C TYR A 308 10.30 -27.06 9.54
N LEU A 309 10.84 -26.18 8.70
CA LEU A 309 12.22 -25.69 8.82
C LEU A 309 12.46 -24.98 10.16
N ASP A 310 11.50 -24.16 10.61
CA ASP A 310 11.58 -23.55 11.94
C ASP A 310 11.60 -24.59 13.05
N ARG A 311 10.79 -25.65 12.98
CA ARG A 311 10.83 -26.74 13.98
C ARG A 311 12.20 -27.41 14.02
N VAL A 312 12.78 -27.73 12.87
CA VAL A 312 14.11 -28.36 12.76
C VAL A 312 15.21 -27.43 13.29
N ARG A 313 15.18 -26.14 12.94
CA ARG A 313 16.18 -25.17 13.41
C ARG A 313 16.10 -24.92 14.90
N ILE A 314 14.89 -24.83 15.45
CA ILE A 314 14.69 -24.61 16.89
C ILE A 314 15.03 -25.87 17.69
N SER A 315 14.71 -27.07 17.19
CA SER A 315 15.13 -28.31 17.87
C SER A 315 16.65 -28.42 17.93
N HIS A 316 17.35 -28.09 16.83
CA HIS A 316 18.81 -28.03 16.81
C HIS A 316 19.38 -26.95 17.76
N THR A 317 18.76 -25.77 17.78
CA THR A 317 19.14 -24.69 18.71
C THR A 317 19.02 -25.16 20.17
N LEU A 318 17.92 -25.81 20.53
CA LEU A 318 17.74 -26.36 21.88
C LEU A 318 18.80 -27.42 22.18
N ALA A 319 19.09 -28.33 21.25
CA ALA A 319 20.13 -29.34 21.44
C ALA A 319 21.52 -28.71 21.67
N LEU A 320 21.86 -27.64 20.95
CA LEU A 320 23.09 -26.87 21.19
C LEU A 320 23.12 -26.24 22.59
N LEU A 321 22.02 -25.64 23.01
CA LEU A 321 21.93 -24.99 24.33
C LEU A 321 22.02 -25.99 25.50
N HIS A 322 21.56 -27.22 25.33
CA HIS A 322 21.70 -28.26 26.35
C HIS A 322 23.10 -28.88 26.36
N SER A 323 23.75 -29.00 25.20
CA SER A 323 25.06 -29.66 25.07
C SER A 323 26.24 -28.73 25.37
N ARG A 324 26.06 -27.41 25.22
CA ARG A 324 27.10 -26.40 25.45
C ARG A 324 26.59 -25.33 26.41
N ALA A 325 27.03 -25.40 27.66
CA ALA A 325 26.63 -24.44 28.69
C ALA A 325 27.15 -23.00 28.44
N ASP A 326 28.18 -22.86 27.62
CA ASP A 326 28.89 -21.62 27.30
C ASP A 326 28.36 -20.90 26.04
N ILE A 327 27.51 -21.54 25.23
CA ILE A 327 27.01 -20.93 24.01
C ILE A 327 25.90 -19.91 24.30
N ASP A 328 26.04 -18.70 23.75
CA ASP A 328 24.94 -17.73 23.80
C ASP A 328 23.80 -18.14 22.86
N ILE A 329 22.57 -17.86 23.27
CA ILE A 329 21.36 -18.20 22.50
C ILE A 329 21.37 -17.52 21.12
N ALA A 330 21.91 -16.30 21.01
CA ALA A 330 22.03 -15.66 19.71
C ALA A 330 23.01 -16.42 18.79
N SER A 331 24.14 -16.88 19.32
CA SER A 331 25.11 -17.69 18.57
C SER A 331 24.50 -19.02 18.11
N ALA A 332 23.74 -19.70 18.99
CA ALA A 332 23.03 -20.92 18.64
C ALA A 332 22.00 -20.71 17.51
N PHE A 333 21.32 -19.56 17.47
CA PHE A 333 20.43 -19.22 16.35
C PHE A 333 21.16 -19.05 15.02
N PHE A 334 22.34 -18.43 15.04
CA PHE A 334 23.13 -18.27 13.82
C PHE A 334 23.68 -19.61 13.34
N GLU A 335 24.12 -20.49 14.24
CA GLU A 335 24.54 -21.86 13.90
C GLU A 335 23.40 -22.72 13.33
N ALA A 336 22.16 -22.48 13.77
CA ALA A 336 20.96 -23.11 13.21
C ALA A 336 20.52 -22.52 11.85
N GLY A 337 21.20 -21.48 11.33
CA GLY A 337 20.95 -20.93 10.00
C GLY A 337 19.99 -19.74 9.96
N TYR A 338 19.70 -19.07 11.08
CA TYR A 338 18.93 -17.83 11.08
C TYR A 338 19.80 -16.63 10.66
N ARG A 339 19.28 -15.76 9.77
CA ARG A 339 19.98 -14.52 9.37
C ARG A 339 19.92 -13.40 10.40
N THR A 340 18.91 -13.39 11.25
CA THR A 340 18.68 -12.31 12.22
C THR A 340 18.08 -12.86 13.52
N ARG A 341 18.50 -12.27 14.65
CA ARG A 341 17.97 -12.61 15.98
C ARG A 341 16.46 -12.37 16.10
N THR A 342 15.92 -11.34 15.43
CA THR A 342 14.49 -10.99 15.50
C THR A 342 13.60 -12.08 14.91
N ILE A 343 14.00 -12.68 13.79
CA ILE A 343 13.24 -13.79 13.18
C ILE A 343 13.39 -15.03 14.05
N ALA A 344 14.61 -15.38 14.45
CA ALA A 344 14.88 -16.54 15.30
C ALA A 344 14.10 -16.51 16.62
N SER A 345 14.05 -15.35 17.29
CA SER A 345 13.33 -15.20 18.57
C SER A 345 11.82 -15.40 18.42
N ARG A 346 11.24 -14.98 17.28
CA ARG A 346 9.81 -15.21 16.98
C ARG A 346 9.53 -16.69 16.73
N SER A 347 10.36 -17.35 15.93
CA SER A 347 10.24 -18.79 15.65
C SER A 347 10.47 -19.62 16.92
N PHE A 348 11.44 -19.25 17.75
CA PHE A 348 11.69 -19.88 19.04
C PHE A 348 10.47 -19.80 19.96
N LYS A 349 9.86 -18.60 20.12
CA LYS A 349 8.64 -18.45 20.92
C LYS A 349 7.45 -19.20 20.32
N LYS A 350 7.33 -19.25 19.00
CA LYS A 350 6.26 -19.99 18.31
C LYS A 350 6.37 -21.50 18.54
N VAL A 351 7.59 -22.04 18.51
CA VAL A 351 7.84 -23.49 18.63
C VAL A 351 7.86 -23.95 20.08
N THR A 352 8.49 -23.19 20.98
CA THR A 352 8.69 -23.59 22.39
C THR A 352 7.63 -23.04 23.34
N GLY A 353 6.86 -22.03 22.92
CA GLY A 353 5.94 -21.28 23.77
C GLY A 353 6.60 -20.21 24.66
N LEU A 354 7.92 -20.23 24.81
CA LEU A 354 8.69 -19.33 25.67
C LEU A 354 9.55 -18.37 24.85
N SER A 355 9.73 -17.14 25.33
CA SER A 355 10.73 -16.26 24.76
C SER A 355 12.15 -16.81 25.04
N PRO A 356 13.17 -16.48 24.22
CA PRO A 356 14.54 -16.91 24.48
C PRO A 356 15.05 -16.51 25.88
N GLU A 357 14.63 -15.35 26.37
CA GLU A 357 15.00 -14.84 27.70
C GLU A 357 14.29 -15.63 28.81
N GLU A 358 12.97 -15.86 28.67
CA GLU A 358 12.18 -16.70 29.59
C GLU A 358 12.73 -18.14 29.66
N TRP A 359 13.15 -18.68 28.52
CA TRP A 359 13.75 -20.01 28.45
C TRP A 359 15.09 -20.05 29.21
N LYS A 360 15.93 -19.02 29.03
CA LYS A 360 17.21 -18.89 29.75
C LYS A 360 17.01 -18.77 31.26
N GLU A 361 16.04 -17.97 31.71
CA GLU A 361 15.73 -17.81 33.13
C GLU A 361 15.23 -19.11 33.75
N LYS A 362 14.36 -19.85 33.06
CA LYS A 362 13.84 -21.13 33.55
C LYS A 362 14.90 -22.24 33.66
N HIS A 363 15.98 -22.14 32.88
CA HIS A 363 17.06 -23.12 32.85
C HIS A 363 18.37 -22.58 33.44
N LYS A 364 18.32 -21.45 34.17
CA LYS A 364 19.38 -21.07 35.11
C LYS A 364 19.22 -21.95 36.35
N GLY A 365 20.04 -23.00 36.43
CA GLY A 365 20.36 -23.69 37.68
C GLY A 365 21.31 -22.84 38.50
#